data_AF-A0A0F9SPK1-F1
#
_entry.id   AF-A0A0F9SPK1-F1
#
_cell.length_a   1.000
_cell.length_b   1.000
_cell.length_c   1.000
_cell.angle_alpha   90.00
_cell.angle_beta   90.00
_cell.angle_gamma   90.00
#
_symmetry.space_group_name_H-M   'P 1'
#
loop_
_entity.id
_entity.type
_entity.pdbx_description
1 polymer ?
#
loop_
_entity_poly.entity_id
_entity_poly.type
_entity_poly.pdbx_seq_one_letter_code
_entity_poly.pdbx_strand_id
1 'polypeptide(L)'
;MDVIVNKRQTGKTTHLIKRSAETWSYIVCHSQEEAGRIYRVAKEMSLNIPFPITFHEFLNKKYHLPGIKGFLIDNADMMLQQLTSVPVGAITLTHGGTSIRG
;
A
#
# COMPACT_ATOMS: atom_id res chain seq x y z
N MET A 1 -8.32 -5.07 -8.29
CA MET A 1 -7.82 -4.63 -6.97
C MET A 1 -7.76 -5.86 -6.10
N ASP A 2 -6.63 -6.10 -5.47
CA ASP A 2 -6.48 -7.22 -4.55
C ASP A 2 -6.57 -6.70 -3.12
N VAL A 3 -7.31 -7.42 -2.28
CA VAL A 3 -7.50 -7.10 -0.87
C VAL A 3 -6.77 -8.14 -0.05
N ILE A 4 -5.76 -7.73 0.71
CA ILE A 4 -4.94 -8.63 1.51
C ILE A 4 -5.30 -8.45 2.98
N VAL A 5 -6.07 -9.39 3.53
CA VAL A 5 -6.46 -9.40 4.95
C VAL A 5 -5.71 -10.51 5.67
N ASN A 6 -4.69 -10.15 6.43
CA ASN A 6 -3.94 -11.08 7.28
C ASN A 6 -3.75 -10.51 8.69
N LYS A 7 -3.47 -11.39 9.66
CA LYS A 7 -3.11 -10.99 11.04
C LYS A 7 -1.88 -10.05 11.05
N ARG A 8 -1.68 -9.32 12.15
CA ARG A 8 -0.47 -8.49 12.32
C ARG A 8 0.79 -9.36 12.22
N GLN A 9 1.88 -8.77 11.72
CA GLN A 9 3.22 -9.37 11.65
C GLN A 9 3.37 -10.61 10.76
N THR A 10 2.43 -10.90 9.85
CA THR A 10 2.53 -12.06 8.93
C THR A 10 3.25 -11.75 7.61
N GLY A 11 4.08 -10.71 7.55
CA GLY A 11 4.82 -10.35 6.33
C GLY A 11 4.04 -9.59 5.25
N LYS A 12 2.94 -8.90 5.60
CA LYS A 12 2.14 -8.08 4.66
C LYS A 12 3.00 -7.05 3.92
N THR A 13 3.80 -6.29 4.65
CA THR A 13 4.71 -5.30 4.05
C THR A 13 5.71 -5.96 3.10
N THR A 14 6.28 -7.12 3.47
CA THR A 14 7.16 -7.90 2.59
C THR A 14 6.48 -8.34 1.29
N HIS A 15 5.21 -8.71 1.35
CA HIS A 15 4.41 -9.01 0.16
C HIS A 15 4.24 -7.77 -0.73
N LEU A 16 3.94 -6.60 -0.15
CA LEU A 16 3.83 -5.35 -0.92
C LEU A 16 5.17 -4.95 -1.55
N ILE A 17 6.30 -5.18 -0.89
CA ILE A 17 7.64 -4.93 -1.45
C ILE A 17 7.87 -5.76 -2.71
N LYS A 18 7.60 -7.07 -2.67
CA LYS A 18 7.73 -7.95 -3.85
C LYS A 18 6.84 -7.48 -4.99
N ARG A 19 5.58 -7.20 -4.69
CA ARG A 19 4.61 -6.71 -5.68
C ARG A 19 4.98 -5.35 -6.26
N SER A 20 5.55 -4.46 -5.45
CA SER A 20 6.06 -3.16 -5.93
C SER A 20 7.21 -3.36 -6.91
N ALA A 21 8.12 -4.29 -6.63
CA ALA A 21 9.25 -4.59 -7.52
C ALA A 21 8.79 -5.18 -8.86
N GLU A 22 7.75 -6.01 -8.84
CA GLU A 22 7.16 -6.61 -10.04
C GLU A 22 6.38 -5.59 -10.88
N THR A 23 5.64 -4.69 -10.22
CA THR A 23 4.65 -3.82 -10.90
C THR A 23 5.11 -2.38 -11.08
N TRP A 24 6.21 -1.96 -10.44
CA TRP A 24 6.64 -0.56 -10.37
C TRP A 24 5.56 0.38 -9.81
N SER A 25 4.87 -0.09 -8.76
CA SER A 25 3.84 0.67 -8.03
C SER A 25 4.42 1.31 -6.77
N TYR A 26 3.92 2.47 -6.38
CA TYR A 26 4.26 3.05 -5.07
C TYR A 26 3.72 2.19 -3.94
N ILE A 27 4.50 2.04 -2.87
CA ILE A 27 3.96 1.65 -1.57
C ILE A 27 3.57 2.93 -0.83
N VAL A 28 2.34 2.98 -0.31
CA VAL A 28 1.83 4.08 0.50
C VAL A 28 1.79 3.64 1.96
N CYS A 29 2.46 4.37 2.85
CA CYS A 29 2.62 4.00 4.26
C CYS A 29 2.37 5.16 5.23
N HIS A 30 2.36 4.88 6.54
CA HIS A 30 1.86 5.83 7.53
C HIS A 30 2.80 6.99 7.90
N SER A 31 4.11 6.85 7.66
CA SER A 31 5.11 7.86 8.04
C SER A 31 6.36 7.80 7.16
N GLN A 32 7.18 8.85 7.21
CA GLN A 32 8.47 8.90 6.51
C GLN A 32 9.47 7.89 7.07
N GLU A 33 9.45 7.66 8.37
CA GLU A 33 10.25 6.61 9.01
C GLU A 33 9.91 5.24 8.44
N GLU A 34 8.60 4.95 8.29
CA GLU A 34 8.13 3.71 7.70
C GLU A 34 8.51 3.59 6.22
N ALA A 35 8.46 4.70 5.47
CA ALA A 35 8.93 4.72 4.07
C ALA A 35 10.41 4.33 3.98
N GLY A 36 11.25 4.92 4.85
CA GLY A 36 12.66 4.57 4.96
C GLY A 36 12.88 3.11 5.35
N ARG A 37 12.11 2.60 6.32
CA ARG A 37 12.17 1.19 6.76
C ARG A 37 11.83 0.24 5.61
N ILE A 38 10.73 0.49 4.89
CA ILE A 38 10.28 -0.33 3.76
C ILE A 38 11.33 -0.34 2.66
N TYR A 39 11.88 0.82 2.30
CA TYR A 39 12.91 0.92 1.27
C TYR A 39 14.19 0.18 1.66
N ARG A 40 14.63 0.30 2.92
CA ARG A 40 15.77 -0.46 3.44
C ARG A 40 15.54 -1.97 3.35
N VAL A 41 14.38 -2.46 3.78
CA VAL A 41 14.04 -3.89 3.69
C VAL A 41 14.03 -4.35 2.22
N ALA A 42 13.52 -3.54 1.29
CA ALA A 42 13.58 -3.87 -0.14
C ALA A 42 15.02 -4.03 -0.64
N LYS A 43 15.95 -3.16 -0.20
CA LYS A 43 17.38 -3.28 -0.53
C LYS A 43 18.02 -4.52 0.08
N GLU A 44 17.72 -4.84 1.34
CA GLU A 44 18.16 -6.09 1.99
C GLU A 44 17.68 -7.33 1.22
N MET A 45 16.50 -7.26 0.62
CA MET A 45 15.94 -8.29 -0.26
C MET A 45 16.47 -8.26 -1.69
N SER A 46 17.39 -7.35 -2.04
CA SER A 46 17.89 -7.14 -3.41
C SER A 46 16.79 -6.80 -4.44
N LEU A 47 15.72 -6.13 -3.99
CA LEU A 47 14.61 -5.70 -4.85
C LEU A 47 14.71 -4.21 -5.17
N ASN A 48 14.36 -3.86 -6.41
CA ASN A 48 14.25 -2.48 -6.85
C ASN A 48 12.78 -2.03 -6.80
N ILE A 49 12.50 -0.98 -6.04
CA ILE A 49 11.17 -0.39 -5.91
C ILE A 49 11.26 1.14 -5.97
N PRO A 50 10.21 1.86 -6.40
CA PRO A 50 10.08 3.27 -6.13
C PRO A 50 10.20 3.56 -4.63
N PHE A 51 10.80 4.69 -4.24
CA PHE A 51 10.81 5.09 -2.83
C PHE A 51 9.36 5.23 -2.34
N PRO A 52 8.97 4.58 -1.22
CA PRO A 52 7.60 4.65 -0.71
C PRO A 52 7.18 6.08 -0.37
N ILE A 53 5.89 6.33 -0.43
CA ILE A 53 5.31 7.64 -0.09
C ILE A 53 4.41 7.53 1.14
N THR A 54 4.21 8.63 1.84
CA THR A 54 3.35 8.68 3.02
C THR A 54 1.87 8.82 2.67
N PHE A 55 0.99 8.49 3.61
CA PHE A 55 -0.43 8.80 3.54
C PHE A 55 -0.65 10.30 3.27
N HIS A 56 0.12 11.19 3.92
CA HIS A 56 0.02 12.63 3.69
C HIS A 56 0.39 13.02 2.26
N GLU A 57 1.49 12.50 1.71
CA GLU A 57 1.87 12.76 0.32
C GLU A 57 0.83 12.23 -0.67
N PHE A 58 0.32 11.02 -0.42
CA PHE A 58 -0.73 10.41 -1.23
C PHE A 58 -2.03 11.24 -1.22
N LEU A 59 -2.54 11.61 -0.06
CA LEU A 59 -3.77 12.40 0.08
C LEU A 59 -3.64 13.80 -0.55
N ASN A 60 -2.45 14.40 -0.48
CA ASN A 60 -2.17 15.70 -1.09
C ASN A 60 -1.73 15.62 -2.55
N LYS A 61 -1.83 14.45 -3.19
CA LYS A 61 -1.42 14.21 -4.58
C LYS A 61 0.04 14.59 -4.87
N LYS A 62 0.92 14.50 -3.87
CA LYS A 62 2.37 14.77 -3.98
C LYS A 62 3.11 13.52 -4.48
N TYR A 63 2.71 12.99 -5.63
CA TYR A 63 3.35 11.83 -6.27
C TYR A 63 3.42 12.05 -7.78
N HIS A 64 4.62 12.11 -8.38
CA HIS A 64 4.78 12.35 -9.82
C HIS A 64 6.03 11.71 -10.42
N LEU A 65 6.47 10.54 -9.91
CA LEU A 65 7.56 9.83 -10.57
C LEU A 65 7.07 9.27 -11.93
N PRO A 66 7.76 9.57 -13.05
CA PRO A 66 7.41 9.02 -14.35
C PRO A 66 7.40 7.48 -14.33
N GLY A 67 6.40 6.89 -14.99
CA GLY A 67 6.34 5.43 -15.19
C GLY A 67 5.70 4.62 -14.06
N ILE A 68 5.27 5.24 -12.96
CA ILE A 68 4.53 4.56 -11.88
C ILE A 68 3.23 3.93 -12.42
N LYS A 69 2.96 2.68 -12.01
CA LYS A 69 1.83 1.88 -12.54
C LYS A 69 0.65 1.74 -11.58
N GLY A 70 0.80 2.14 -10.32
CA GLY A 70 -0.26 2.00 -9.33
C GLY A 70 0.21 2.29 -7.90
N PHE A 71 -0.66 1.94 -6.95
CA PHE A 71 -0.47 2.15 -5.52
C PHE A 71 -0.77 0.88 -4.74
N LEU A 72 0.06 0.62 -3.74
CA LEU A 72 -0.04 -0.48 -2.78
C LEU A 72 -0.14 0.13 -1.39
N ILE A 73 -1.32 0.11 -0.79
CA ILE A 73 -1.56 0.78 0.49
C ILE A 73 -1.26 -0.18 1.64
N ASP A 74 -0.23 0.12 2.42
CA ASP A 74 0.09 -0.64 3.65
C ASP A 74 -0.74 -0.12 4.82
N ASN A 75 -1.35 -1.02 5.59
CA ASN A 75 -2.29 -0.71 6.68
C ASN A 75 -3.40 0.28 6.26
N ALA A 76 -4.17 -0.08 5.23
CA ALA A 76 -5.25 0.75 4.69
C ALA A 76 -6.33 1.12 5.73
N ASP A 77 -6.55 0.27 6.74
CA ASP A 77 -7.39 0.54 7.91
C ASP A 77 -6.92 1.76 8.68
N MET A 78 -5.60 1.90 8.91
CA MET A 78 -5.03 3.08 9.56
C MET A 78 -5.21 4.34 8.72
N MET A 79 -5.05 4.23 7.40
CA MET A 79 -5.27 5.36 6.50
C MET A 79 -6.71 5.86 6.55
N LEU A 80 -7.69 4.94 6.50
CA LEU A 80 -9.11 5.30 6.60
C LEU A 80 -9.42 5.95 7.95
N GLN A 81 -8.83 5.44 9.04
CA GLN A 81 -9.00 6.04 10.36
C GLN A 81 -8.40 7.45 10.46
N GLN A 82 -7.35 7.78 9.71
CA GLN A 82 -6.78 9.14 9.70
C GLN A 82 -7.68 10.19 9.02
N LEU A 83 -8.65 9.77 8.21
CA LEU A 83 -9.57 10.69 7.52
C LEU A 83 -10.64 11.28 8.43
N THR A 84 -10.74 10.80 9.68
CA THR A 84 -11.82 11.17 10.59
C THR A 84 -11.36 11.14 12.05
N SER A 85 -11.97 11.97 12.88
CA SER A 85 -11.75 11.98 14.33
C SER A 85 -12.58 10.93 15.07
N VAL A 86 -13.53 10.27 14.40
CA VAL A 86 -14.36 9.20 14.97
C VAL A 86 -13.97 7.82 14.43
N PRO A 87 -14.21 6.72 15.16
CA PRO A 87 -13.82 5.39 14.72
C PRO A 87 -14.49 4.94 13.42
N VAL A 88 -13.73 4.32 12.51
CA VAL A 88 -14.28 3.63 11.33
C VAL A 88 -14.86 2.29 11.78
N GLY A 89 -16.19 2.17 11.80
CA GLY A 89 -16.87 0.97 12.30
C GLY A 89 -16.98 -0.19 11.30
N ALA A 90 -16.99 0.10 9.99
CA ALA A 90 -17.09 -0.91 8.94
C ALA A 90 -16.56 -0.39 7.60
N ILE A 91 -16.08 -1.30 6.75
CA ILE A 91 -15.72 -1.04 5.36
C ILE A 91 -16.35 -2.12 4.47
N THR A 92 -16.83 -1.76 3.29
CA THR A 92 -17.27 -2.70 2.25
C THR A 92 -16.49 -2.43 0.98
N LEU A 93 -16.20 -3.48 0.22
CA LEU A 93 -15.45 -3.41 -1.03
C LEU A 93 -16.20 -4.18 -2.11
N THR A 94 -16.43 -3.55 -3.26
CA THR A 94 -17.01 -4.22 -4.43
C THR A 94 -15.89 -4.79 -5.28
N HIS A 95 -15.92 -6.10 -5.53
CA HIS A 95 -15.02 -6.72 -6.50
C HIS A 95 -15.65 -6.64 -7.89
N GLY A 96 -15.05 -5.87 -8.80
CA GLY A 96 -15.44 -5.84 -10.20
C GLY A 96 -14.95 -7.10 -10.92
N GLY A 97 -15.71 -8.19 -10.81
CA GLY A 97 -15.52 -9.41 -11.61
C GLY A 97 -16.84 -9.81 -12.24
N THR A 98 -16.86 -9.93 -13.58
CA THR A 98 -17.95 -10.55 -14.34
C THR A 98 -18.30 -11.90 -13.72
N SER A 99 -19.57 -12.05 -13.33
CA SER A 99 -20.15 -13.31 -12.89
C SER A 99 -20.11 -14.28 -14.09
N ILE A 100 -19.12 -15.16 -14.15
CA ILE A 100 -19.26 -16.41 -14.90
C ILE A 100 -20.16 -17.30 -14.05
N ARG A 101 -21.45 -17.34 -14.41
CA ARG A 101 -22.39 -18.34 -13.96
C ARG A 101 -21.89 -19.70 -14.43
N GLY A 102 -21.49 -20.54 -13.49
CA GLY A 102 -21.49 -22.00 -13.66
C GLY A 102 -22.83 -22.57 -13.24
#